data_AF-A0A5Y8QUV2-F1
#
_entry.id   AF-A0A5Y8QUV2-F1
#
_cell.length_a   1.000
_cell.length_b   1.000
_cell.length_c   1.000
_cell.angle_alpha   90.00
_cell.angle_beta   90.00
_cell.angle_gamma   90.00
#
_symmetry.space_group_name_H-M   'P 1'
#
loop_
_entity.id
_entity.type
_entity.pdbx_description
1 polymer ?
#
loop_
_entity_poly.entity_id
_entity_poly.type
_entity_poly.pdbx_seq_one_letter_code
_entity_poly.pdbx_strand_id
1 'polypeptide(L)'
;KAITAEFFNHDFGEFDNGICFIIKSIVHPNAINYLTKKTDNFTIVSTYASFIQYLKLDYFGYFNMGFSVAHMACYLSLHLNHKNIIFIGQDLAYAENGNSHPDDYQNSASYESRRYPHLYTLAYGGKEKIKTHHVWLMFKRNLEQDVQKIQKYLDTK
;
A
#
# COMPACT_ATOMS: atom_id res chain seq x y z
N LYS A 1 0.85 12.42 16.41
CA LYS A 1 0.74 11.62 15.17
C LYS A 1 1.74 10.50 15.28
N ALA A 2 1.29 9.27 15.25
CA ALA A 2 2.14 8.10 15.25
C ALA A 2 2.78 7.94 13.86
N ILE A 3 4.08 7.62 13.84
CA ILE A 3 4.73 7.20 12.59
C ILE A 3 4.16 5.84 12.17
N THR A 4 4.20 5.54 10.87
CA THR A 4 3.65 4.28 10.31
C THR A 4 4.18 3.03 10.99
N ALA A 5 5.40 3.08 11.54
CA ALA A 5 5.98 1.95 12.26
C ALA A 5 5.23 1.57 13.54
N GLU A 6 4.55 2.53 14.19
CA GLU A 6 3.78 2.28 15.40
C GLU A 6 2.53 1.42 15.13
N PHE A 7 2.12 1.26 13.86
CA PHE A 7 1.04 0.34 13.51
C PHE A 7 1.41 -1.12 13.82
N PHE A 8 2.70 -1.45 13.83
CA PHE A 8 3.20 -2.78 14.21
C PHE A 8 3.31 -2.97 15.72
N ASN A 9 3.14 -1.91 16.52
CA ASN A 9 3.20 -1.92 17.99
C ASN A 9 1.85 -2.25 18.64
N HIS A 10 0.87 -2.68 17.85
CA HIS A 10 -0.41 -3.20 18.34
C HIS A 10 -0.38 -4.72 18.35
N ASP A 11 -1.03 -5.33 19.33
CA ASP A 11 -1.28 -6.78 19.34
C ASP A 11 -2.72 -7.03 18.87
N PHE A 12 -2.87 -7.72 17.73
CA PHE A 12 -4.18 -8.10 17.19
C PHE A 12 -4.56 -9.55 17.56
N GLY A 13 -3.78 -10.21 18.43
CA GLY A 13 -4.06 -11.55 18.94
C GLY A 13 -4.22 -12.58 17.83
N GLU A 14 -5.33 -13.31 17.86
CA GLU A 14 -5.60 -14.39 16.89
C GLU A 14 -5.65 -13.93 15.44
N PHE A 15 -5.92 -12.64 15.18
CA PHE A 15 -5.95 -12.11 13.82
C PHE A 15 -4.59 -12.19 13.14
N ASP A 16 -3.50 -12.02 13.89
CA ASP A 16 -2.14 -12.07 13.34
C ASP A 16 -1.67 -13.51 13.05
N ASN A 17 -2.43 -14.54 13.48
CA ASN A 17 -2.06 -15.93 13.27
C ASN A 17 -2.05 -16.31 11.78
N GLY A 18 -0.90 -16.79 11.30
CA GLY A 18 -0.71 -17.19 9.91
C GLY A 18 -0.51 -16.02 8.93
N ILE A 19 -0.50 -14.77 9.42
CA ILE A 19 -0.15 -13.62 8.58
C ILE A 19 1.35 -13.65 8.28
N CYS A 20 1.69 -13.52 7.00
CA CYS A 20 3.06 -13.29 6.53
C CYS A 20 3.25 -11.81 6.23
N PHE A 21 4.15 -11.14 6.93
CA PHE A 21 4.42 -9.72 6.72
C PHE A 21 5.52 -9.54 5.66
N ILE A 22 5.26 -8.72 4.64
CA ILE A 22 6.24 -8.40 3.60
C ILE A 22 6.52 -6.90 3.68
N ILE A 23 7.74 -6.54 4.05
CA ILE A 23 8.11 -5.16 4.39
C ILE A 23 9.33 -4.67 3.60
N LYS A 24 9.38 -3.36 3.35
CA LYS A 24 10.49 -2.75 2.59
C LYS A 24 11.78 -2.74 3.42
N SER A 25 12.93 -2.92 2.77
CA SER A 25 14.26 -2.83 3.40
C SER A 25 14.62 -1.46 3.99
N ILE A 26 13.84 -0.42 3.64
CA ILE A 26 13.97 0.94 4.17
C ILE A 26 12.87 1.34 5.16
N VAL A 27 12.14 0.37 5.71
CA VAL A 27 11.17 0.66 6.77
C VAL A 27 11.88 1.22 7.99
N HIS A 28 11.17 2.01 8.80
CA HIS A 28 11.70 2.52 10.06
C HIS A 28 12.10 1.35 11.00
N PRO A 29 13.24 1.40 11.71
CA PRO A 29 13.73 0.29 12.53
C PRO A 29 12.74 -0.24 13.57
N ASN A 30 11.89 0.62 14.12
CA ASN A 30 10.82 0.19 15.04
C ASN A 30 9.91 -0.88 14.43
N ALA A 31 9.58 -0.82 13.14
CA ALA A 31 8.73 -1.82 12.51
C ALA A 31 9.39 -3.22 12.56
N ILE A 32 10.71 -3.29 12.32
CA ILE A 32 11.48 -4.52 12.47
C ILE A 32 11.46 -4.99 13.92
N ASN A 33 11.79 -4.09 14.86
CA ASN A 33 11.84 -4.41 16.29
C ASN A 33 10.48 -4.87 16.86
N TYR A 34 9.37 -4.37 16.35
CA TYR A 34 8.04 -4.82 16.77
C TYR A 34 7.67 -6.15 16.11
N LEU A 35 7.93 -6.31 14.81
CA LEU A 35 7.66 -7.56 14.10
C LEU A 35 8.47 -8.72 14.67
N THR A 36 9.76 -8.57 14.95
CA THR A 36 10.60 -9.64 15.52
C THR A 36 10.16 -10.09 16.91
N LYS A 37 9.41 -9.26 17.64
CA LYS A 37 8.80 -9.66 18.94
C LYS A 37 7.45 -10.34 18.76
N LYS A 38 6.79 -10.11 17.63
CA LYS A 38 5.44 -10.58 17.33
C LYS A 38 5.45 -11.90 16.57
N THR A 39 6.33 -12.05 15.58
CA THR A 39 6.32 -13.20 14.66
C THR A 39 7.66 -13.36 13.96
N ASP A 40 7.99 -14.60 13.62
CA ASP A 40 9.10 -14.92 12.71
C ASP A 40 8.64 -15.02 11.25
N ASN A 41 7.32 -14.94 10.99
CA ASN A 41 6.74 -15.02 9.64
C ASN A 41 6.72 -13.66 8.94
N PHE A 42 7.90 -13.09 8.72
CA PHE A 42 8.03 -11.89 7.90
C PHE A 42 9.27 -11.96 6.99
N THR A 43 9.21 -11.22 5.90
CA THR A 43 10.32 -11.07 4.97
C THR A 43 10.56 -9.61 4.61
N ILE A 44 11.83 -9.29 4.42
CA ILE A 44 12.28 -7.97 4.01
C ILE A 44 12.63 -8.04 2.53
N VAL A 45 12.18 -7.04 1.78
CA VAL A 45 12.36 -6.97 0.33
C VAL A 45 12.85 -5.57 -0.06
N SER A 46 13.80 -5.51 -0.99
CA SER A 46 14.31 -4.26 -1.53
C SER A 46 13.54 -3.83 -2.77
N THR A 47 13.46 -2.52 -3.01
CA THR A 47 12.96 -1.96 -4.29
C THR A 47 14.14 -1.56 -5.17
N TYR A 48 13.94 -1.60 -6.48
CA TYR A 48 14.92 -1.04 -7.42
C TYR A 48 14.98 0.47 -7.26
N ALA A 49 16.07 0.97 -6.68
CA ALA A 49 16.40 2.38 -6.58
C ALA A 49 17.92 2.54 -6.50
N SER A 50 18.47 3.58 -7.12
CA SER A 50 19.92 3.79 -7.21
C SER A 50 20.59 3.81 -5.84
N PHE A 51 19.95 4.41 -4.84
CA PHE A 51 20.46 4.41 -3.47
C PHE A 51 20.50 2.99 -2.84
N ILE A 52 19.46 2.19 -3.06
CA ILE A 52 19.36 0.82 -2.51
C ILE A 52 20.38 -0.11 -3.17
N GLN A 53 20.55 0.02 -4.48
CA GLN A 53 21.55 -0.70 -5.26
C GLN A 53 22.98 -0.27 -4.86
N TYR A 54 23.20 1.02 -4.63
CA TYR A 54 24.48 1.54 -4.16
C TYR A 54 24.87 0.94 -2.80
N LEU A 55 23.90 0.82 -1.88
CA LEU A 55 24.10 0.16 -0.59
C LEU A 55 24.21 -1.37 -0.67
N LYS A 56 24.02 -1.96 -1.86
CA LYS A 56 24.06 -3.42 -2.11
C LYS A 56 23.19 -4.21 -1.13
N LEU A 57 21.95 -3.77 -0.93
CA LEU A 57 20.96 -4.48 -0.12
C LEU A 57 20.39 -5.73 -0.84
N ASP A 58 21.27 -6.46 -1.52
CA ASP A 58 20.96 -7.59 -2.40
C ASP A 58 20.51 -8.82 -1.61
N TYR A 59 20.93 -8.94 -0.34
CA TYR A 59 20.54 -10.02 0.56
C TYR A 59 19.02 -10.17 0.69
N PHE A 60 18.28 -9.06 0.67
CA PHE A 60 16.82 -9.04 0.79
C PHE A 60 16.09 -9.35 -0.53
N GLY A 61 16.81 -9.51 -1.64
CA GLY A 61 16.22 -9.61 -2.97
C GLY A 61 15.53 -8.33 -3.43
N TYR A 62 15.22 -8.24 -4.72
CA TYR A 62 14.56 -7.08 -5.31
C TYR A 62 13.15 -7.42 -5.79
N PHE A 63 12.22 -6.53 -5.49
CA PHE A 63 10.82 -6.64 -5.83
C PHE A 63 10.28 -5.26 -6.22
N ASN A 64 9.50 -5.17 -7.31
CA ASN A 64 8.91 -3.89 -7.69
C ASN A 64 7.73 -3.55 -6.76
N MET A 65 7.86 -2.46 -6.01
CA MET A 65 6.95 -2.16 -4.91
C MET A 65 5.98 -1.00 -5.20
N GLY A 66 6.03 -0.42 -6.40
CA GLY A 66 5.22 0.73 -6.80
C GLY A 66 5.22 1.91 -5.82
N PHE A 67 4.20 2.78 -5.94
CA PHE A 67 4.09 4.02 -5.15
C PHE A 67 3.30 3.87 -3.85
N SER A 68 2.55 2.79 -3.67
CA SER A 68 1.79 2.49 -2.45
C SER A 68 1.74 0.99 -2.17
N VAL A 69 1.27 0.60 -0.97
CA VAL A 69 1.12 -0.81 -0.59
C VAL A 69 0.18 -1.57 -1.54
N ALA A 70 -0.82 -0.89 -2.12
CA ALA A 70 -1.72 -1.51 -3.10
C ALA A 70 -1.04 -1.86 -4.42
N HIS A 71 -0.09 -1.05 -4.88
CA HIS A 71 0.73 -1.37 -6.05
C HIS A 71 1.61 -2.58 -5.76
N MET A 72 2.26 -2.60 -4.60
CA MET A 72 3.06 -3.74 -4.14
C MET A 72 2.24 -5.03 -4.09
N ALA A 73 1.03 -4.99 -3.52
CA ALA A 73 0.12 -6.12 -3.48
C ALA A 73 -0.32 -6.58 -4.89
N CYS A 74 -0.59 -5.63 -5.80
CA CYS A 74 -0.89 -5.93 -7.19
C CYS A 74 0.25 -6.71 -7.85
N TYR A 75 1.49 -6.19 -7.79
CA TYR A 75 2.64 -6.91 -8.35
C TYR A 75 2.84 -8.28 -7.72
N LEU A 76 2.70 -8.39 -6.40
CA LEU A 76 2.95 -9.63 -5.67
C LEU A 76 1.99 -10.71 -6.14
N SER A 77 0.72 -10.35 -6.33
CA SER A 77 -0.30 -11.29 -6.78
C SER A 77 0.05 -11.93 -8.13
N LEU A 78 0.75 -11.21 -9.01
CA LEU A 78 1.18 -11.71 -10.31
C LEU A 78 2.36 -12.65 -10.21
N HIS A 79 3.34 -12.30 -9.37
CA HIS A 79 4.49 -13.17 -9.12
C HIS A 79 4.07 -14.49 -8.46
N LEU A 80 2.94 -14.47 -7.73
CA LEU A 80 2.26 -15.66 -7.19
C LEU A 80 1.29 -16.33 -8.18
N ASN A 81 1.21 -15.85 -9.43
CA ASN A 81 0.35 -16.37 -10.49
C ASN A 81 -1.16 -16.40 -10.15
N HIS A 82 -1.64 -15.46 -9.33
CA HIS A 82 -3.07 -15.29 -9.11
C HIS A 82 -3.74 -14.72 -10.36
N LYS A 83 -4.83 -15.37 -10.80
CA LYS A 83 -5.60 -14.96 -11.99
C LYS A 83 -6.69 -13.94 -11.67
N ASN A 84 -7.33 -14.09 -10.52
CA ASN A 84 -8.43 -13.25 -10.08
C ASN A 84 -7.94 -12.39 -8.93
N ILE A 85 -7.90 -11.08 -9.13
CA ILE A 85 -7.42 -10.10 -8.15
C ILE A 85 -8.56 -9.12 -7.87
N ILE A 86 -8.93 -9.00 -6.60
CA ILE A 86 -9.97 -8.07 -6.15
C ILE A 86 -9.31 -7.06 -5.23
N PHE A 87 -9.47 -5.77 -5.55
CA PHE A 87 -9.02 -4.68 -4.68
C PHE A 87 -10.13 -4.29 -3.71
N ILE A 88 -9.81 -4.26 -2.43
CA ILE A 88 -10.69 -3.78 -1.36
C ILE A 88 -9.99 -2.68 -0.55
N GLY A 89 -10.76 -1.75 0.00
CA GLY A 89 -10.24 -0.68 0.85
C GLY A 89 -9.26 0.28 0.14
N GLN A 90 -9.39 0.43 -1.18
CA GLN A 90 -8.62 1.41 -1.97
C GLN A 90 -9.42 2.70 -2.15
N ASP A 91 -9.83 3.27 -1.02
CA ASP A 91 -10.61 4.50 -0.97
C ASP A 91 -9.69 5.70 -1.21
N LEU A 92 -9.48 5.99 -2.49
CA LEU A 92 -8.67 7.10 -3.00
C LEU A 92 -9.49 8.40 -3.10
N ALA A 93 -10.41 8.58 -2.17
CA ALA A 93 -11.39 9.66 -2.12
C ALA A 93 -11.84 9.91 -0.67
N TYR A 94 -12.33 11.12 -0.40
CA TYR A 94 -12.88 11.47 0.91
C TYR A 94 -14.28 10.90 1.08
N ALA A 95 -14.66 10.56 2.31
CA ALA A 95 -16.04 10.26 2.68
C ALA A 95 -16.93 11.51 2.52
N GLU A 96 -18.25 11.32 2.51
CA GLU A 96 -19.23 12.42 2.35
C GLU A 96 -19.08 13.50 3.43
N ASN A 97 -18.79 13.08 4.66
CA ASN A 97 -18.51 13.98 5.79
C ASN A 97 -17.14 14.68 5.70
N GLY A 98 -16.34 14.40 4.68
CA GLY A 98 -15.00 14.95 4.45
C GLY A 98 -13.87 14.22 5.16
N ASN A 99 -14.14 13.10 5.83
CA ASN A 99 -13.10 12.27 6.43
C ASN A 99 -12.21 11.66 5.34
N SER A 100 -10.92 11.57 5.65
CA SER A 100 -9.88 11.01 4.78
C SER A 100 -9.55 9.55 5.09
N HIS A 101 -9.92 9.09 6.27
CA HIS A 101 -9.61 7.77 6.83
C HIS A 101 -10.82 7.29 7.65
N PRO A 102 -10.88 5.98 7.98
CA PRO A 102 -11.87 5.45 8.92
C PRO A 102 -11.84 6.12 10.30
N ASP A 103 -12.96 6.03 11.01
CA ASP A 103 -13.15 6.70 12.31
C ASP A 103 -12.20 6.18 13.40
N ASP A 104 -11.81 4.90 13.32
CA ASP A 104 -10.89 4.21 14.22
C ASP A 104 -9.42 4.35 13.81
N TYR A 105 -9.10 5.14 12.79
CA TYR A 105 -7.71 5.36 12.39
C TYR A 105 -6.92 6.06 13.51
N GLN A 106 -5.82 5.44 13.95
CA GLN A 106 -4.97 5.91 15.07
C GLN A 106 -4.51 7.38 14.95
N ASN A 107 -4.37 7.88 13.72
CA ASN A 107 -3.94 9.26 13.44
C ASN A 107 -5.10 10.24 13.20
N SER A 108 -6.34 9.83 13.49
CA SER A 108 -7.65 10.48 13.24
C SER A 108 -8.21 10.34 11.83
N ALA A 109 -9.54 10.22 11.72
CA ALA A 109 -10.26 10.16 10.44
C ALA A 109 -9.96 11.35 9.50
N SER A 110 -9.63 12.52 10.07
CA SER A 110 -9.34 13.75 9.33
C SER A 110 -7.85 13.97 9.00
N TYR A 111 -7.00 12.95 9.22
CA TYR A 111 -5.54 13.05 9.13
C TYR A 111 -5.01 13.75 7.87
N GLU A 112 -5.63 13.50 6.71
CA GLU A 112 -5.27 14.10 5.42
C GLU A 112 -6.36 15.00 4.82
N SER A 113 -7.49 15.19 5.52
CA SER A 113 -8.65 15.95 5.02
C SER A 113 -8.33 17.39 4.62
N ARG A 114 -7.32 18.00 5.24
CA ARG A 114 -6.89 19.40 4.97
C ARG A 114 -5.47 19.50 4.39
N ARG A 115 -4.83 18.37 4.07
CA ARG A 115 -3.43 18.34 3.64
C ARG A 115 -3.24 18.89 2.22
N TYR A 116 -4.23 18.68 1.37
CA TYR A 116 -4.17 19.01 -0.06
C TYR A 116 -5.44 19.72 -0.51
N PRO A 117 -5.37 20.57 -1.56
CA PRO A 117 -6.55 21.08 -2.21
C PRO A 117 -7.45 19.95 -2.71
N HIS A 118 -8.75 20.09 -2.50
CA HIS A 118 -9.73 19.11 -2.96
C HIS A 118 -9.95 19.25 -4.47
N LEU A 119 -10.01 18.10 -5.14
CA LEU A 119 -10.40 17.91 -6.52
C LEU A 119 -11.64 17.01 -6.56
N TYR A 120 -12.26 16.90 -7.72
CA TYR A 120 -13.35 15.94 -7.94
C TYR A 120 -12.95 14.90 -8.98
N THR A 121 -13.41 13.67 -8.77
CA THR A 121 -13.30 12.57 -9.73
C THR A 121 -14.60 11.78 -9.78
N LEU A 122 -14.74 10.86 -10.74
CA LEU A 122 -15.88 9.96 -10.77
C LEU A 122 -15.74 8.93 -9.66
N ALA A 123 -16.80 8.74 -8.89
CA ALA A 123 -16.93 7.67 -7.93
C ALA A 123 -16.90 6.31 -8.64
N TYR A 124 -16.64 5.25 -7.87
CA TYR A 124 -16.75 3.88 -8.37
C TYR A 124 -18.14 3.65 -9.00
N GLY A 125 -18.18 2.99 -10.16
CA GLY A 125 -19.40 2.85 -10.97
C GLY A 125 -19.73 4.04 -11.89
N GLY A 126 -18.97 5.14 -11.83
CA GLY A 126 -18.95 6.18 -12.85
C GLY A 126 -20.15 7.15 -12.87
N LYS A 127 -21.02 7.11 -11.86
CA LYS A 127 -22.26 7.91 -11.83
C LYS A 127 -22.12 9.23 -11.07
N GLU A 128 -21.40 9.21 -9.95
CA GLU A 128 -21.35 10.33 -9.02
C GLU A 128 -19.97 11.00 -9.05
N LYS A 129 -19.91 12.26 -8.61
CA LYS A 129 -18.64 12.96 -8.39
C LYS A 129 -18.28 12.89 -6.91
N ILE A 130 -17.05 12.49 -6.62
CA ILE A 130 -16.53 12.38 -5.26
C ILE A 130 -15.28 13.24 -5.09
N LYS A 131 -15.07 13.76 -3.88
CA LYS A 131 -13.89 14.56 -3.55
C LYS A 131 -12.65 13.67 -3.41
N THR A 132 -11.51 14.14 -3.91
CA THR A 132 -10.21 13.47 -3.84
C THR A 132 -9.09 14.52 -3.84
N HIS A 133 -7.83 14.10 -3.92
CA HIS A 133 -6.69 14.99 -4.17
C HIS A 133 -5.69 14.38 -5.15
N HIS A 134 -4.74 15.20 -5.60
CA HIS A 134 -3.84 14.85 -6.70
C HIS A 134 -2.96 13.62 -6.44
N VAL A 135 -2.53 13.38 -5.19
CA VAL A 135 -1.72 12.19 -4.84
C VAL A 135 -2.54 10.91 -4.95
N TRP A 136 -3.79 10.90 -4.46
CA TRP A 136 -4.69 9.76 -4.63
C TRP A 136 -5.03 9.49 -6.10
N LEU A 137 -5.24 10.54 -6.90
CA LEU A 137 -5.40 10.39 -8.35
C LEU A 137 -4.14 9.83 -9.02
N MET A 138 -2.95 10.21 -8.54
CA MET A 138 -1.69 9.65 -9.01
C MET A 138 -1.58 8.17 -8.65
N PHE A 139 -1.93 7.75 -7.43
CA PHE A 139 -1.97 6.33 -7.07
C PHE A 139 -2.97 5.54 -7.93
N LYS A 140 -4.19 6.06 -8.11
CA LYS A 140 -5.21 5.43 -8.96
C LYS A 140 -4.70 5.22 -10.38
N ARG A 141 -4.18 6.27 -11.01
CA ARG A 141 -3.71 6.24 -12.41
C ARG A 141 -2.52 5.30 -12.60
N ASN A 142 -1.57 5.29 -11.67
CA ASN A 142 -0.44 4.36 -11.76
C ASN A 142 -0.91 2.91 -11.60
N LEU A 143 -1.81 2.63 -10.67
CA LEU A 143 -2.36 1.28 -10.49
C LEU A 143 -3.14 0.83 -11.74
N GLU A 144 -3.95 1.71 -12.34
CA GLU A 144 -4.67 1.42 -13.60
C GLU A 144 -3.69 1.13 -14.76
N GLN A 145 -2.62 1.91 -14.88
CA GLN A 145 -1.58 1.67 -15.90
C GLN A 145 -0.84 0.37 -15.66
N ASP A 146 -0.54 0.03 -14.40
CA ASP A 146 0.11 -1.21 -14.05
C ASP A 146 -0.78 -2.38 -14.45
N VAL A 147 -2.06 -2.38 -14.05
CA VAL A 147 -3.03 -3.43 -14.44
C VAL A 147 -3.10 -3.60 -15.97
N GLN A 148 -3.12 -2.50 -16.74
CA GLN A 148 -3.10 -2.56 -18.20
C GLN A 148 -1.81 -3.19 -18.76
N LYS A 149 -0.64 -2.85 -18.22
CA LYS A 149 0.65 -3.42 -18.65
C LYS A 149 0.72 -4.91 -18.31
N ILE A 150 0.24 -5.26 -17.13
CA ILE A 150 0.18 -6.62 -16.62
C ILE A 150 -0.69 -7.48 -17.54
N GLN A 151 -1.91 -7.01 -17.87
CA GLN A 151 -2.80 -7.74 -18.78
C GLN A 151 -2.12 -7.99 -20.13
N LYS A 152 -1.52 -6.95 -20.72
CA LYS A 152 -0.76 -7.10 -21.98
C LYS A 152 0.38 -8.11 -21.88
N TYR A 153 1.11 -8.12 -20.77
CA TYR A 153 2.19 -9.09 -20.55
C TYR A 153 1.65 -10.53 -20.45
N LEU A 154 0.54 -10.72 -19.73
CA LEU A 154 -0.11 -12.02 -19.62
C LEU A 154 -0.68 -12.50 -20.96
N ASP A 155 -1.21 -11.60 -21.78
CA ASP A 155 -1.74 -11.92 -23.12
C ASP A 155 -0.64 -12.36 -24.11
N THR A 156 0.63 -12.03 -23.83
CA THR A 156 1.78 -12.44 -24.67
C THR A 156 2.41 -13.77 -24.26
N LYS A 157 1.96 -14.37 -23.15
CA LYS A 157 2.44 -15.67 -22.66
C LYS A 157 1.48 -16.80 -23.00
#